data_AF-A0A257PMX4-F1
#
_entry.id   AF-A0A257PMX4-F1
#
_cell.length_a   1.000
_cell.length_b   1.000
_cell.length_c   1.000
_cell.angle_alpha   90.00
_cell.angle_beta   90.00
_cell.angle_gamma   90.00
#
_symmetry.space_group_name_H-M   'P 1'
#
loop_
_entity.id
_entity.type
_entity.pdbx_description
1 polymer ?
#
loop_
_entity_poly.entity_id
_entity_poly.type
_entity_poly.pdbx_seq_one_letter_code
_entity_poly.pdbx_strand_id
1 'polypeptide(L)'
;IIGLNRKLLVFPLNEIPEMPKGSGVQLQKYRDGGLADVKVFALADGLTWRLGEKTRTEPKLTEWLGVRAQVGRMPPNGFPKSGKFGGE
;
A
#
# COMPACT_ATOMS: atom_id res chain seq x y z
N ILE A 1 0.71 0.99 -0.13
CA ILE A 1 0.90 0.65 1.31
C ILE A 1 -0.36 0.05 1.89
N ILE A 2 -0.24 -0.87 2.85
CA ILE A 2 -1.37 -1.50 3.53
C ILE A 2 -1.21 -1.33 5.04
N GLY A 3 -2.29 -0.97 5.72
CA GLY A 3 -2.36 -0.88 7.18
C GLY A 3 -2.80 -2.18 7.84
N LEU A 4 -2.50 -2.33 9.13
CA LEU A 4 -3.04 -3.41 9.97
C LEU A 4 -4.57 -3.37 10.05
N ASN A 5 -5.17 -2.20 9.88
CA ASN A 5 -6.61 -1.99 9.70
C ASN A 5 -7.15 -2.46 8.34
N ARG A 6 -6.32 -3.12 7.53
CA ARG A 6 -6.61 -3.64 6.20
C ARG A 6 -7.12 -2.55 5.24
N LYS A 7 -6.53 -1.35 5.33
CA LYS A 7 -6.75 -0.28 4.35
C LYS A 7 -5.52 -0.13 3.46
N LEU A 8 -5.74 -0.19 2.16
CA LEU A 8 -4.76 0.01 1.10
C LEU A 8 -4.83 1.45 0.60
N LEU A 9 -3.67 2.10 0.52
CA LEU A 9 -3.50 3.39 -0.11
C LEU A 9 -2.35 3.30 -1.12
N VAL A 10 -2.59 3.81 -2.32
CA VAL A 10 -1.57 4.00 -3.36
C VAL A 10 -1.46 5.50 -3.58
N PHE A 11 -0.25 6.02 -3.55
CA PHE A 11 0.00 7.43 -3.84
C PHE A 11 1.35 7.55 -4.59
N PRO A 12 1.52 8.61 -5.39
CA PRO A 12 2.76 8.85 -6.11
C PRO A 12 3.98 9.02 -5.20
N LEU A 13 5.13 8.48 -5.60
CA LEU A 13 6.36 8.57 -4.80
C LEU A 13 6.86 10.00 -4.60
N ASN A 14 6.56 10.91 -5.54
CA ASN A 14 6.92 12.32 -5.45
C ASN A 14 6.22 13.08 -4.31
N GLU A 15 5.18 12.51 -3.69
CA GLU A 15 4.57 13.10 -2.49
C GLU A 15 5.37 12.86 -1.20
N ILE A 16 6.41 12.01 -1.28
CA ILE A 16 7.36 11.79 -0.18
C ILE A 16 8.54 12.75 -0.35
N PRO A 17 8.72 13.74 0.54
CA PRO A 17 9.89 14.60 0.50
C PRO A 17 11.14 13.81 0.91
N GLU A 18 12.25 14.08 0.24
CA GLU A 18 13.57 13.60 0.64
C GLU A 18 14.03 14.37 1.88
N MET A 19 14.34 13.65 2.96
CA MET A 19 14.69 14.26 4.24
C MET A 19 16.04 13.71 4.74
N PRO A 20 17.00 14.59 5.11
CA PRO A 20 18.31 14.14 5.58
C PRO A 20 18.28 13.56 7.00
N LYS A 21 17.29 13.92 7.82
CA LYS A 21 17.07 13.42 9.19
C LYS A 21 15.69 13.83 9.71
N GLY A 22 15.19 13.10 10.71
CA GLY A 22 13.90 13.36 11.38
C GLY A 22 12.98 12.13 11.36
N SER A 23 11.81 12.23 12.00
CA SER A 23 10.84 11.14 12.12
C SER A 23 10.10 10.79 10.81
N GLY A 24 10.49 11.42 9.70
CA GLY A 24 9.87 11.22 8.38
C GLY A 24 8.49 11.86 8.26
N VAL A 25 7.76 11.46 7.22
CA VAL A 25 6.40 11.91 6.93
C VAL A 25 5.38 10.80 7.14
N GLN A 26 4.16 11.16 7.50
CA GLN A 26 3.06 10.21 7.60
C GLN A 26 2.71 9.67 6.20
N LEU A 27 2.71 8.34 6.04
CA LEU A 27 2.37 7.68 4.78
C LEU A 27 0.86 7.40 4.66
N GLN A 28 0.23 7.00 5.76
CA GLN A 28 -1.20 6.71 5.87
C GLN A 28 -1.72 7.20 7.22
N LYS A 29 -2.99 7.60 7.27
CA LYS A 29 -3.67 7.83 8.53
C LYS A 29 -4.32 6.53 9.01
N TYR A 30 -3.95 6.10 10.22
CA TYR A 30 -4.56 4.96 10.89
C TYR A 30 -5.54 5.46 11.96
N ARG A 31 -6.71 4.83 12.05
CA ARG A 31 -7.63 5.03 13.20
C ARG A 31 -7.23 4.14 14.37
N ASP A 32 -6.77 2.94 14.05
CA ASP A 32 -6.28 1.92 14.97
C ASP A 32 -5.20 1.10 14.24
N GLY A 33 -4.19 0.63 14.97
CA GLY A 33 -3.02 -0.06 14.43
C GLY A 33 -2.01 0.86 13.72
N GLY A 34 -1.24 0.28 12.80
CA GLY A 34 -0.16 0.95 12.08
C GLY A 34 0.04 0.39 10.69
N LEU A 35 1.24 0.58 10.15
CA LEU A 35 1.64 0.05 8.85
C LEU A 35 1.80 -1.47 8.91
N ALA A 36 1.16 -2.20 7.98
CA ALA A 36 1.35 -3.64 7.83
C ALA A 36 2.47 -3.95 6.84
N ASP A 37 2.44 -3.35 5.64
CA ASP A 37 3.45 -3.57 4.61
C ASP A 37 3.52 -2.43 3.59
N VAL A 38 4.66 -2.30 2.92
CA VAL A 38 4.95 -1.28 1.90
C VAL A 38 5.57 -1.94 0.68
N LYS A 39 5.10 -1.51 -0.49
CA LYS A 39 5.67 -1.90 -1.77
C LYS A 39 5.72 -0.69 -2.69
N VAL A 40 6.87 -0.51 -3.32
CA VAL A 40 7.08 0.44 -4.40
C VAL A 40 7.01 -0.35 -5.71
N PHE A 41 6.31 0.19 -6.69
CA PHE A 41 6.11 -0.42 -8.00
C PHE A 41 5.80 0.68 -9.01
N ALA A 42 6.02 0.43 -10.31
CA ALA A 42 5.58 1.36 -11.33
C ALA A 42 4.08 1.22 -11.54
N LEU A 43 3.35 2.34 -11.58
CA LEU A 43 1.90 2.33 -11.74
C LEU A 43 1.47 1.59 -13.03
N ALA A 44 2.30 1.64 -14.08
CA ALA A 44 2.08 0.96 -15.35
C ALA A 44 2.13 -0.58 -15.26
N ASP A 45 2.95 -1.14 -14.36
CA ASP A 45 3.05 -2.59 -14.16
C ASP A 45 1.92 -3.16 -13.28
N GLY A 46 1.22 -2.28 -12.57
CA GLY A 46 0.19 -2.65 -11.61
C GLY A 46 0.74 -3.19 -10.29
N LEU A 47 -0.16 -3.34 -9.32
CA LEU A 47 0.20 -3.80 -7.98
C LEU A 47 0.20 -5.32 -7.96
N THR A 48 1.32 -5.92 -7.58
CA THR A 48 1.45 -7.39 -7.48
C THR A 48 1.55 -7.87 -6.04
N TRP A 49 0.91 -9.00 -5.75
CA TRP A 49 1.05 -9.68 -4.46
C TRP A 49 0.98 -11.21 -4.58
N ARG A 50 1.56 -11.92 -3.60
CA ARG A 50 1.46 -13.38 -3.51
C ARG A 50 0.11 -13.83 -2.94
N LEU A 51 -0.45 -14.88 -3.54
CA LEU A 51 -1.65 -15.58 -3.14
C LEU A 51 -1.37 -17.09 -3.19
N GLY A 52 -0.87 -17.64 -2.07
CA GLY A 52 -0.30 -18.99 -2.05
C GLY A 52 0.93 -19.06 -2.95
N GLU A 53 0.98 -20.05 -3.84
CA GLU A 53 2.05 -20.22 -4.83
C GLU A 53 1.92 -19.28 -6.05
N LYS A 54 0.76 -18.64 -6.22
CA LYS A 54 0.49 -17.76 -7.38
C LYS A 54 0.79 -16.30 -7.06
N THR A 55 1.20 -15.55 -8.06
CA THR A 55 1.27 -14.08 -7.98
C THR A 55 0.06 -13.48 -8.70
N ARG A 56 -0.64 -12.57 -8.04
CA ARG A 56 -1.75 -11.81 -8.62
C ARG A 56 -1.27 -10.40 -8.95
N THR A 57 -1.74 -9.88 -10.08
CA THR A 57 -1.48 -8.52 -10.54
C THR A 57 -2.80 -7.76 -10.66
N GLU A 58 -2.87 -6.58 -10.06
CA GLU A 58 -3.98 -5.65 -10.20
C GLU A 58 -3.54 -4.44 -11.04
N PRO A 59 -3.96 -4.36 -12.32
CA PRO A 59 -3.60 -3.25 -13.19
C PRO A 59 -4.47 -2.01 -12.92
N LYS A 60 -5.68 -2.17 -12.38
CA LYS A 60 -6.63 -1.07 -12.18
C LYS A 60 -6.55 -0.55 -10.75
N LEU A 61 -5.70 0.45 -10.53
CA LEU A 61 -5.44 0.98 -9.18
C LEU A 61 -6.15 2.30 -8.86
N THR A 62 -6.99 2.79 -9.76
CA THR A 62 -7.73 4.05 -9.62
C THR A 62 -8.57 4.12 -8.35
N GLU A 63 -9.06 2.99 -7.83
CA GLU A 63 -9.85 2.97 -6.60
C GLU A 63 -9.01 3.22 -5.33
N TRP A 64 -7.73 2.87 -5.35
CA TRP A 64 -6.81 3.02 -4.21
C TRP A 64 -5.85 4.18 -4.38
N LEU A 65 -5.79 4.77 -5.58
CA LEU A 65 -5.01 5.95 -5.87
C LEU A 65 -5.62 7.15 -5.13
N GLY A 66 -4.82 7.78 -4.28
CA GLY A 66 -5.21 8.95 -3.49
C GLY A 66 -3.99 9.74 -3.03
N VAL A 67 -4.24 10.69 -2.13
CA VAL A 67 -3.19 11.55 -1.56
C VAL A 67 -2.52 10.85 -0.38
N ARG A 68 -1.23 11.08 -0.18
CA ARG A 68 -0.46 10.66 0.99
C ARG A 68 -1.16 11.06 2.28
N ALA A 69 -1.03 10.23 3.31
CA ALA A 69 -1.68 10.39 4.62
C ALA A 69 -3.22 10.27 4.62
N GLN A 70 -3.85 9.87 3.51
CA GLN A 70 -5.24 9.42 3.57
C GLN A 70 -5.37 8.07 4.31
N VAL A 71 -6.60 7.72 4.67
CA VAL A 71 -6.89 6.43 5.34
C VAL A 71 -6.78 5.26 4.36
N GLY A 72 -7.05 5.46 3.07
CA GLY A 72 -7.10 4.40 2.06
C GLY A 72 -8.44 3.63 2.05
N ARG A 73 -8.55 2.63 1.17
CA ARG A 73 -9.75 1.82 0.96
C ARG A 73 -9.50 0.33 1.25
N MET A 74 -10.55 -0.48 1.28
CA MET A 74 -10.36 -1.95 1.43
C MET A 74 -9.57 -2.49 0.24
N PRO A 75 -8.59 -3.38 0.44
CA PRO A 75 -7.76 -3.91 -0.64
C PRO A 75 -8.59 -4.72 -1.65
N PRO A 76 -8.06 -4.93 -2.88
CA PRO A 76 -8.72 -5.70 -3.92
C PRO A 76 -9.07 -7.13 -3.48
N ASN A 77 -10.06 -7.72 -4.16
CA ASN A 77 -10.46 -9.09 -3.94
C ASN A 77 -9.28 -10.05 -4.16
N GLY A 78 -9.04 -10.92 -3.18
CA GLY A 78 -7.92 -11.84 -3.18
C GLY A 78 -6.61 -11.28 -2.62
N PHE A 79 -6.63 -10.08 -2.00
CA PHE A 79 -5.49 -9.60 -1.21
C PHE A 79 -5.31 -10.43 0.08
N PRO A 80 -4.09 -10.85 0.42
CA PRO A 80 -3.82 -11.76 1.53
C PRO A 80 -4.28 -11.20 2.88
N LYS A 81 -4.80 -12.09 3.73
CA LYS A 81 -5.25 -11.74 5.09
C LYS A 81 -4.09 -11.31 6.00
N SER A 82 -2.88 -11.78 5.73
CA SER A 82 -1.66 -11.37 6.44
C SER A 82 -1.29 -9.90 6.21
N GLY A 83 -1.85 -9.26 5.19
CA GLY A 83 -1.52 -7.87 4.87
C GLY A 83 -0.17 -7.71 4.19
N LYS A 84 0.46 -8.78 3.67
CA LYS A 84 1.80 -8.74 3.04
C LYS A 84 1.73 -8.82 1.53
N PHE A 85 2.49 -8.00 0.82
CA PHE A 85 2.58 -8.04 -0.65
C PHE A 85 3.47 -9.20 -1.13
N GLY A 86 4.58 -9.46 -0.46
CA GLY A 86 5.59 -10.45 -0.89
C GLY A 86 5.31 -11.90 -0.50
N GLY A 87 4.24 -12.15 0.26
CA GLY A 87 4.16 -13.36 1.08
C GLY A 87 5.12 -13.26 2.27
N GLU A 88 4.80 -13.97 3.34
CA GLU A 88 5.82 -14.38 4.32
C GLU A 88 6.64 -15.53 3.73
#